data_AF-A0A935EUM6-F1
#
_entry.id   AF-A0A935EUM6-F1
#
_cell.length_a   1.000
_cell.length_b   1.000
_cell.length_c   1.000
_cell.angle_alpha   90.00
_cell.angle_beta   90.00
_cell.angle_gamma   90.00
#
_symmetry.space_group_name_H-M   'P 1'
#
loop_
_entity.id
_entity.type
_entity.pdbx_description
1 polymer ?
#
loop_
_entity_poly.entity_id
_entity_poly.type
_entity_poly.pdbx_seq_one_letter_code
_entity_poly.pdbx_strand_id
1 'polypeptide(L)' 'MSRIAIIGAGSWGTALALIAARAGNEVRLWARIIYLPGFPFPENIAPTSDLVRLWKTRKL' A
#
# COMPACT_ATOMS: atom_id res chain seq x y z
N MET A 1 11.11 8.80 -8.55
CA MET A 1 9.78 8.19 -8.35
C MET A 1 9.93 6.69 -8.51
N SER A 2 9.81 5.94 -7.40
CA SER A 2 9.92 4.48 -7.39
C SER A 2 8.58 3.83 -7.07
N ARG A 3 8.39 2.57 -7.49
CA ARG A 3 7.23 1.75 -7.15
C ARG A 3 7.59 0.82 -6.00
N ILE A 4 6.87 0.92 -4.89
CA ILE A 4 7.17 0.18 -3.66
C ILE A 4 5.95 -0.67 -3.29
N ALA A 5 6.16 -1.99 -3.17
CA ALA A 5 5.16 -2.91 -2.64
C ALA A 5 5.49 -3.25 -1.18
N ILE A 6 4.51 -3.08 -0.30
CA ILE A 6 4.62 -3.41 1.13
C ILE A 6 3.63 -4.53 1.44
N ILE A 7 4.14 -5.63 1.99
CA ILE A 7 3.35 -6.82 2.31
C ILE A 7 3.06 -6.82 3.82
N GLY A 8 1.78 -6.65 4.17
CA GLY A 8 1.26 -6.62 5.54
C GLY A 8 0.86 -5.21 5.97
N ALA A 9 -0.42 -4.98 6.28
CA ALA A 9 -0.94 -3.71 6.81
C ALA A 9 -1.07 -3.69 8.34
N GLY A 10 -0.11 -4.28 9.05
CA GLY A 10 0.04 -4.05 10.49
C GLY A 10 0.49 -2.62 10.79
N SER A 11 0.71 -2.30 12.07
CA SER A 11 1.18 -0.97 12.51
C SER A 11 2.43 -0.52 11.76
N TRP A 12 3.45 -1.38 11.67
CA TRP A 12 4.70 -1.09 10.98
C TRP A 12 4.55 -1.00 9.45
N GLY A 13 3.77 -1.89 8.83
CA GLY A 13 3.56 -1.86 7.38
C GLY A 13 2.80 -0.63 6.92
N THR A 14 1.82 -0.18 7.71
CA THR A 14 1.11 1.08 7.48
C THR A 14 2.02 2.28 7.68
N ALA A 15 2.85 2.30 8.73
CA ALA A 15 3.81 3.37 8.97
C ALA A 15 4.81 3.51 7.81
N LEU A 16 5.37 2.39 7.34
CA LEU A 16 6.28 2.36 6.19
C LEU A 16 5.59 2.83 4.90
N ALA A 17 4.34 2.44 4.69
CA ALA A 17 3.57 2.89 3.53
C ALA A 17 3.36 4.40 3.53
N LEU A 18 3.03 4.97 4.68
CA LEU A 18 2.85 6.42 4.84
C LEU A 18 4.16 7.19 4.62
N ILE A 19 5.28 6.70 5.16
CA ILE A 19 6.60 7.32 4.95
C ILE A 19 6.98 7.28 3.47
N ALA A 20 6.84 6.12 2.82
CA ALA A 20 7.16 5.95 1.41
C ALA A 20 6.28 6.83 0.49
N ALA A 21 4.99 6.95 0.81
CA ALA A 21 4.05 7.81 0.09
C ALA A 21 4.39 9.30 0.27
N ARG A 22 4.74 9.74 1.49
CA ARG A 22 5.19 11.11 1.76
C ARG A 22 6.49 11.47 1.04
N ALA A 23 7.36 10.48 0.82
CA ALA A 23 8.56 10.64 0.01
C ALA A 23 8.30 10.70 -1.51
N GLY A 24 7.03 10.69 -1.95
CA GLY A 24 6.65 10.81 -3.36
C GLY A 24 6.78 9.52 -4.17
N ASN A 25 6.67 8.36 -3.52
CA ASN A 25 6.68 7.07 -4.21
C ASN A 25 5.26 6.55 -4.49
N GLU A 26 5.11 5.73 -5.53
CA GLU A 26 3.88 4.97 -5.80
C GLU A 26 3.90 3.73 -4.90
N VAL A 27 3.01 3.68 -3.89
CA VAL A 27 3.01 2.64 -2.86
C VAL A 27 1.80 1.73 -3.00
N ARG A 28 2.02 0.42 -2.99
CA ARG A 28 0.94 -0.59 -2.89
C ARG A 28 1.08 -1.33 -1.57
N LEU A 29 0.04 -1.28 -0.75
CA LEU A 29 0.01 -1.96 0.54
C LEU A 29 -0.91 -3.18 0.45
N TRP A 30 -0.33 -4.37 0.58
CA TRP A 30 -1.10 -5.61 0.62
C TRP A 30 -1.44 -6.00 2.06
N ALA A 31 -2.67 -6.42 2.29
CA ALA A 31 -3.18 -6.77 3.60
C ALA A 31 -4.12 -7.98 3.53
N ARG A 32 -3.86 -9.02 4.31
CA ARG A 32 -4.77 -10.16 4.44
C ARG A 32 -6.03 -9.82 5.27
N ILE A 33 -5.89 -8.89 6.22
CA ILE A 33 -6.98 -8.30 7.02
C ILE A 33 -6.68 -6.81 7.14
N ILE A 34 -7.60 -5.95 6.70
CA ILE A 34 -7.50 -4.50 6.83
C ILE A 34 -8.25 -4.13 8.11
N TYR A 35 -7.54 -3.75 9.16
CA TYR A 35 -8.17 -3.19 10.35
C TYR A 35 -7.40 -1.95 10.82
N LEU A 36 -7.84 -0.78 10.35
CA LEU A 36 -7.48 0.49 10.95
C LEU A 36 -8.76 1.35 11.08
N PRO A 37 -9.54 1.16 12.14
CA PRO A 37 -10.77 1.93 12.37
C PRO A 37 -10.44 3.42 12.48
N GLY A 38 -11.15 4.28 11.73
CA GLY A 38 -11.05 5.74 11.86
C GLY A 38 -9.97 6.43 11.03
N PHE A 39 -9.16 5.70 10.24
CA PHE A 39 -8.14 6.29 9.36
C PHE A 39 -8.42 5.98 7.88
N PRO A 40 -9.00 6.93 7.12
CA PRO A 40 -9.09 6.76 5.68
C PRO A 40 -7.70 6.77 5.05
N PHE A 41 -7.46 5.86 4.10
CA PHE A 41 -6.22 5.88 3.33
C PHE A 41 -6.20 7.11 2.40
N PRO A 42 -5.04 7.77 2.24
CA PRO A 42 -4.87 8.82 1.23
C PRO A 42 -5.00 8.23 -0.19
N GLU A 43 -5.38 9.06 -1.16
CA GLU A 43 -5.70 8.64 -2.55
C GLU A 43 -4.57 7.86 -3.25
N ASN A 44 -3.33 8.04 -2.80
CA ASN A 44 -2.14 7.38 -3.33
C ASN A 44 -1.81 6.04 -2.63
N ILE A 45 -2.67 5.53 -1.76
CA ILE A 45 -2.53 4.20 -1.13
C ILE A 45 -3.75 3.35 -1.46
N ALA A 46 -3.54 2.31 -2.27
CA ALA A 46 -4.56 1.32 -2.61
C ALA A 46 -4.37 0.03 -1.80
N PRO A 47 -5.25 -0.27 -0.82
CA PRO A 47 -5.19 -1.53 -0.08
C PRO A 47 -5.69 -2.69 -0.95
N THR A 48 -5.03 -3.84 -0.89
CA THR A 48 -5.46 -5.07 -1.60
C THR A 48 -5.21 -6.32 -0.77
N SER A 49 -6.15 -7.26 -0.78
CA SER A 49 -5.99 -8.60 -0.22
C SER A 49 -5.56 -9.64 -1.26
N ASP A 50 -5.49 -9.25 -2.53
CA ASP A 50 -5.03 -10.09 -3.64
C ASP A 50 -3.54 -9.82 -3.90
N LEU A 51 -2.70 -10.84 -3.64
CA LEU A 51 -1.24 -10.81 -3.86
C LEU A 51 -0.90 -10.69 -5.34
N VAL A 52 -1.67 -11.30 -6.24
CA VAL A 52 -1.40 -11.34 -7.69
C VAL A 52 -1.56 -9.94 -8.30
N ARG A 53 -2.40 -9.10 -7.70
CA ARG A 53 -2.63 -7.71 -8.10
C ARG A 53 -1.46 -6.77 -7.80
N LEU A 54 -0.56 -7.10 -6.88
CA LEU A 54 0.59 -6.25 -6.54
C LEU A 54 1.52 -6.01 -7.74
N TRP A 55 1.74 -7.04 -8.56
CA TRP A 55 2.73 -7.03 -9.65
C TRP A 55 2.15 -6.66 -11.03
N LYS A 56 0.84 -6.82 -11.24
CA LYS A 56 0.21 -6.51 -12.53
C LYS A 56 0.00 -5.00 -12.72
N THR A 57 1.08 -4.28 -13.00
CA THR A 57 1.00 -2.99 -13.70
C THR A 57 0.36 -3.22 -15.07
N ARG A 58 -0.66 -2.42 -15.41
CA ARG A 58 -1.16 -2.29 -16.78
C ARG A 58 0.06 -2.11 -17.71
N LYS A 59 0.40 -3.16 -18.47
CA LYS A 59 0.97 -2.96 -19.79
C LYS A 59 -0.15 -2.36 -20.62
N LEU A 60 0.11 -1.18 -21.19
CA LEU A 60 -0.52 -0.80 -22.44
C LEU A 60 -0.29 -1.93 -23.46
#